data_AF-A0A0F6AJD7-F1
#
_entry.id   AF-A0A0F6AJD7-F1
#
_cell.length_a   1.000
_cell.length_b   1.000
_cell.length_c   1.000
_cell.angle_alpha   90.00
_cell.angle_beta   90.00
_cell.angle_gamma   90.00
#
_symmetry.space_group_name_H-M   'P 1'
#
loop_
_entity.id
_entity.type
_entity.pdbx_description
1 polymer ?
#
loop_
_entity_poly.entity_id
_entity_poly.type
_entity_poly.pdbx_seq_one_letter_code
_entity_poly.pdbx_strand_id
1 'polypeptide(L)'
;MKCFFESEEFEKAVEKIDRLYEKVDSMEEAEIAFLKEKKPFQGVAVVKEETYTVYKAGKKLVEFEDPEKATSMAYALAGEKLLSGNWVRRMVSGLLQAMIVLMEIEDENGWSHSQRVARLAERVGKKLGLSEEKLSLLREYAMLHDVGKIGIEQLMLYTPTRIRIFEQYPQDHTIMGSVFLASLEVLWDVVPIVRHHHENWDGTGYPDGLKGEEIPLEARIISVCDYYDVLTNFVSSEWEGRTKTHEEALEIIKKEAGKKFDPKVVEAFLEIFSDEAVE
;
A
#
# COMPACT_ATOMS: atom_id res chain seq x y z
N MET A 1 -22.96 -0.55 -4.22
CA MET A 1 -22.06 -1.21 -3.24
C MET A 1 -22.58 -2.61 -2.96
N LYS A 2 -22.17 -3.60 -3.76
CA LYS A 2 -22.31 -5.01 -3.40
C LYS A 2 -21.03 -5.38 -2.67
N CYS A 3 -21.07 -5.45 -1.33
CA CYS A 3 -20.02 -6.13 -0.57
C CYS A 3 -20.00 -7.59 -1.04
N PHE A 4 -18.88 -8.02 -1.61
CA PHE A 4 -18.61 -9.43 -1.84
C PHE A 4 -18.11 -10.04 -0.53
N PHE A 5 -19.03 -10.58 0.23
CA PHE A 5 -18.85 -11.90 0.82
C PHE A 5 -20.16 -12.64 0.56
N GLU A 6 -20.17 -13.55 -0.40
CA GLU A 6 -21.28 -14.50 -0.51
C GLU A 6 -21.25 -15.38 0.75
N SER A 7 -22.42 -15.70 1.30
CA SER A 7 -22.54 -16.47 2.55
C SER A 7 -21.81 -17.82 2.50
N GLU A 8 -21.64 -18.39 1.30
CA GLU A 8 -20.85 -19.61 1.09
C GLU A 8 -19.33 -19.40 1.26
N GLU A 9 -18.78 -18.21 1.02
CA GLU A 9 -17.34 -17.93 1.23
C GLU A 9 -17.00 -17.73 2.71
N PHE A 10 -17.95 -17.23 3.50
CA PHE A 10 -17.84 -17.16 4.96
C PHE A 10 -17.87 -18.57 5.58
N GLU A 11 -18.77 -19.44 5.14
CA GLU A 11 -18.77 -20.85 5.55
C GLU A 11 -17.50 -21.60 5.10
N LYS A 12 -16.97 -21.32 3.89
CA LYS A 12 -15.67 -21.85 3.44
C LYS A 12 -14.47 -21.30 4.24
N ALA A 13 -14.56 -20.07 4.75
CA ALA A 13 -13.55 -19.50 5.66
C ALA A 13 -13.60 -20.18 7.04
N VAL A 14 -14.79 -20.51 7.53
CA VAL A 14 -15.00 -21.30 8.75
C VAL A 14 -14.55 -22.77 8.57
N GLU A 15 -14.81 -23.39 7.42
CA GLU A 15 -14.25 -24.70 7.05
C GLU A 15 -12.71 -24.66 6.97
N LYS A 16 -12.13 -23.55 6.52
CA LYS A 16 -10.68 -23.29 6.55
C LYS A 16 -10.12 -23.22 7.97
N ILE A 17 -10.90 -22.71 8.93
CA ILE A 17 -10.52 -22.64 10.35
C ILE A 17 -10.47 -24.04 10.97
N ASP A 18 -11.42 -24.92 10.65
CA ASP A 18 -11.35 -26.33 11.10
C ASP A 18 -10.20 -27.11 10.42
N ARG A 19 -9.83 -26.75 9.17
CA ARG A 19 -8.64 -27.30 8.49
C ARG A 19 -7.30 -26.84 9.09
N LEU A 20 -7.25 -25.72 9.84
CA LEU A 20 -6.03 -25.29 10.56
C LEU A 20 -5.62 -26.32 11.63
N TYR A 21 -6.56 -27.11 12.15
CA TYR A 21 -6.28 -28.18 13.10
C TYR A 21 -5.69 -29.45 12.47
N GLU A 22 -5.66 -29.56 11.13
CA GLU A 22 -5.17 -30.74 10.40
C GLU A 22 -3.85 -30.52 9.67
N LYS A 23 -3.45 -29.27 9.38
CA LYS A 23 -2.21 -28.96 8.66
C LYS A 23 -1.30 -28.02 9.47
N VAL A 24 -0.52 -28.60 10.36
CA VAL A 24 0.78 -28.01 10.69
C VAL A 24 1.78 -28.68 9.74
N ASP A 25 2.12 -28.02 8.62
CA ASP A 25 2.96 -28.59 7.56
C ASP A 25 4.35 -29.02 8.08
N SER A 26 4.83 -28.42 9.18
CA SER A 26 5.97 -28.87 10.00
C SER A 26 5.85 -28.34 11.44
N MET A 27 5.74 -29.23 12.45
CA MET A 27 5.70 -28.82 13.86
C MET A 27 7.02 -28.22 14.36
N GLU A 28 8.12 -28.43 13.64
CA GLU A 28 9.44 -27.91 14.01
C GLU A 28 9.61 -26.43 13.60
N GLU A 29 8.87 -25.96 12.59
CA GLU A 29 8.96 -24.59 12.07
C GLU A 29 7.79 -23.69 12.50
N ALA A 30 6.66 -24.28 12.94
CA ALA A 30 5.48 -23.53 13.33
C ALA A 30 5.64 -22.85 14.72
N GLU A 31 5.20 -21.60 14.84
CA GLU A 31 5.16 -20.85 16.11
C GLU A 31 3.81 -20.98 16.84
N ILE A 32 2.73 -21.21 16.08
CA ILE A 32 1.39 -21.53 16.59
C ILE A 32 0.94 -22.87 16.01
N ALA A 33 0.37 -23.73 16.84
CA ALA A 33 -0.24 -24.98 16.41
C ALA A 33 -1.69 -25.07 16.89
N PHE A 34 -2.60 -25.43 15.99
CA PHE A 34 -3.97 -25.77 16.34
C PHE A 34 -4.06 -27.30 16.30
N LEU A 35 -4.39 -27.93 17.43
CA LEU A 35 -4.29 -29.38 17.61
C LEU A 35 -5.62 -29.97 18.12
N LYS A 36 -5.99 -31.15 17.63
CA LYS A 36 -7.15 -31.92 18.15
C LYS A 36 -6.84 -32.64 19.48
N GLU A 37 -5.56 -32.80 19.78
CA GLU A 37 -5.07 -33.48 20.98
C GLU A 37 -3.72 -32.88 21.38
N LYS A 38 -3.38 -32.93 22.67
CA LYS A 38 -2.14 -32.34 23.17
C LYS A 38 -0.92 -33.10 22.64
N LYS A 39 -0.03 -32.38 21.93
CA LYS A 39 1.28 -32.89 21.47
C LYS A 39 2.42 -32.00 21.99
N PRO A 40 3.66 -32.54 22.11
CA PRO A 40 4.84 -31.72 22.41
C PRO A 40 5.01 -30.63 21.35
N PHE A 41 4.96 -29.37 21.77
CA PHE A 41 5.14 -28.20 20.93
C PHE A 41 5.80 -27.09 21.73
N GLN A 42 6.86 -26.49 21.20
CA GLN A 42 7.61 -25.44 21.90
C GLN A 42 6.94 -24.06 21.79
N GLY A 43 6.18 -23.82 20.72
CA GLY A 43 5.44 -22.58 20.50
C GLY A 43 4.14 -22.49 21.30
N VAL A 44 3.16 -21.75 20.77
CA VAL A 44 1.83 -21.63 21.36
C VAL A 44 0.86 -22.61 20.70
N ALA A 45 0.30 -23.53 21.47
CA ALA A 45 -0.68 -24.49 20.95
C ALA A 45 -2.09 -24.17 21.46
N VAL A 46 -3.08 -24.19 20.56
CA VAL A 46 -4.50 -24.27 20.91
C VAL A 46 -4.95 -25.71 20.72
N VAL A 47 -5.37 -26.36 21.80
CA VAL A 47 -5.85 -27.73 21.76
C VAL A 47 -7.38 -27.73 21.90
N LYS A 48 -8.07 -28.32 20.92
CA LYS A 48 -9.53 -28.48 20.89
C LYS A 48 -9.92 -29.78 21.60
N GLU A 49 -10.42 -29.68 22.82
CA GLU A 49 -11.00 -30.78 23.62
C GLU A 49 -12.52 -30.54 23.75
N GLU A 50 -13.09 -30.62 24.97
CA GLU A 50 -14.45 -30.10 25.25
C GLU A 50 -14.50 -28.57 25.23
N THR A 51 -13.34 -27.94 25.45
CA THR A 51 -13.08 -26.50 25.37
C THR A 51 -11.78 -26.25 24.59
N TYR A 52 -11.42 -24.99 24.37
CA TYR A 52 -10.20 -24.61 23.67
C TYR A 52 -9.12 -24.18 24.68
N THR A 53 -8.12 -25.04 24.87
CA THR A 53 -7.04 -24.81 25.82
C THR A 53 -5.80 -24.23 25.14
N VAL A 54 -5.28 -23.12 25.65
CA VAL A 54 -4.05 -22.49 25.14
C VAL A 54 -2.85 -22.90 25.99
N TYR A 55 -1.80 -23.40 25.32
CA TYR A 55 -0.53 -23.81 25.91
C TYR A 55 0.61 -22.94 25.34
N LYS A 56 1.64 -22.62 26.14
CA LYS A 56 2.92 -22.04 25.67
C LYS A 56 4.06 -22.89 26.22
N ALA A 57 4.96 -23.37 25.35
CA ALA A 57 6.06 -24.26 25.73
C ALA A 57 5.60 -25.47 26.57
N GLY A 58 4.48 -26.09 26.18
CA GLY A 58 3.89 -27.25 26.86
C GLY A 58 3.15 -26.96 28.19
N LYS A 59 3.20 -25.73 28.69
CA LYS A 59 2.48 -25.30 29.91
C LYS A 59 1.09 -24.78 29.56
N LYS A 60 0.06 -25.30 30.22
CA LYS A 60 -1.31 -24.80 30.12
C LYS A 60 -1.39 -23.39 30.70
N LEU A 61 -1.98 -22.46 29.95
CA LEU A 61 -2.14 -21.07 30.36
C LEU A 61 -3.59 -20.74 30.70
N VAL A 62 -4.52 -21.02 29.78
CA VAL A 62 -5.92 -20.62 29.89
C VAL A 62 -6.82 -21.51 29.04
N GLU A 63 -8.09 -21.60 29.42
CA GLU A 63 -9.17 -22.29 28.69
C GLU A 63 -10.25 -21.30 28.28
N PHE A 64 -10.83 -21.52 27.11
CA PHE A 64 -11.96 -20.78 26.60
C PHE A 64 -13.03 -21.73 26.07
N GLU A 65 -14.29 -21.40 26.29
CA GLU A 65 -15.43 -22.06 25.63
C GLU A 65 -15.54 -21.63 24.15
N ASP A 66 -15.06 -20.42 23.85
CA ASP A 66 -15.13 -19.78 22.54
C ASP A 66 -13.81 -19.93 21.76
N PRO A 67 -13.83 -20.56 20.56
CA PRO A 67 -12.64 -20.73 19.74
C PRO A 67 -12.00 -19.41 19.31
N GLU A 68 -12.78 -18.34 19.11
CA GLU A 68 -12.26 -17.05 18.66
C GLU A 68 -11.38 -16.41 19.74
N LYS A 69 -11.78 -16.53 21.01
CA LYS A 69 -11.01 -16.04 22.15
C LYS A 69 -9.74 -16.84 22.37
N ALA A 70 -9.81 -18.17 22.24
CA ALA A 70 -8.63 -19.03 22.31
C ALA A 70 -7.63 -18.73 21.19
N THR A 71 -8.14 -18.54 19.98
CA THR A 71 -7.34 -18.17 18.81
C THR A 71 -6.69 -16.80 19.01
N SER A 72 -7.45 -15.79 19.40
CA SER A 72 -6.95 -14.44 19.68
C SER A 72 -5.87 -14.44 20.77
N MET A 73 -6.09 -15.20 21.85
CA MET A 73 -5.11 -15.37 22.92
C MET A 73 -3.86 -16.09 22.44
N ALA A 74 -3.99 -17.12 21.59
CA ALA A 74 -2.84 -17.83 21.04
C ALA A 74 -1.98 -16.93 20.15
N TYR A 75 -2.61 -16.11 19.30
CA TYR A 75 -1.92 -15.09 18.53
C TYR A 75 -1.26 -14.02 19.42
N ALA A 76 -1.93 -13.58 20.49
CA ALA A 76 -1.34 -12.64 21.45
C ALA A 76 -0.14 -13.23 22.22
N LEU A 77 -0.16 -14.52 22.54
CA LEU A 77 0.90 -15.21 23.31
C LEU A 77 2.09 -15.65 22.45
N ALA A 78 1.84 -16.00 21.19
CA ALA A 78 2.86 -16.08 20.15
C ALA A 78 3.39 -14.67 19.82
N GLY A 79 2.66 -13.67 20.29
CA GLY A 79 2.83 -12.25 20.06
C GLY A 79 3.99 -11.55 20.74
N GLU A 80 5.03 -12.26 21.19
CA GLU A 80 6.38 -11.65 21.16
C GLU A 80 6.77 -11.25 19.72
N LYS A 81 6.04 -11.73 18.68
CA LYS A 81 6.13 -11.31 17.26
C LYS A 81 4.83 -10.83 16.59
N LEU A 82 3.69 -10.74 17.29
CA LEU A 82 2.43 -10.19 16.74
C LEU A 82 2.58 -8.68 16.45
N LEU A 83 3.52 -8.05 17.15
CA LEU A 83 4.06 -6.73 16.87
C LEU A 83 5.34 -6.80 16.00
N SER A 84 5.51 -7.82 15.17
CA SER A 84 6.58 -7.80 14.15
C SER A 84 6.23 -6.71 13.13
N GLY A 85 7.20 -5.83 12.84
CA GLY A 85 6.96 -4.64 12.03
C GLY A 85 6.27 -4.94 10.69
N ASN A 86 6.54 -6.10 10.08
CA ASN A 86 5.99 -6.47 8.77
C ASN A 86 4.47 -6.75 8.78
N TRP A 87 3.92 -7.40 9.82
CA TRP A 87 2.47 -7.65 9.88
C TRP A 87 1.71 -6.37 10.19
N VAL A 88 2.19 -5.59 11.17
CA VAL A 88 1.58 -4.30 11.53
C VAL A 88 1.60 -3.36 10.32
N ARG A 89 2.73 -3.29 9.60
CA ARG A 89 2.83 -2.53 8.35
C ARG A 89 1.78 -2.97 7.34
N ARG A 90 1.67 -4.27 7.04
CA ARG A 90 0.69 -4.79 6.07
C ARG A 90 -0.74 -4.43 6.44
N MET A 91 -1.09 -4.51 7.72
CA MET A 91 -2.43 -4.13 8.21
C MET A 91 -2.69 -2.63 8.08
N VAL A 92 -1.77 -1.79 8.57
CA VAL A 92 -1.92 -0.33 8.53
C VAL A 92 -1.92 0.18 7.09
N SER A 93 -0.93 -0.24 6.30
CA SER A 93 -0.82 0.10 4.88
C SER A 93 -2.04 -0.37 4.09
N GLY A 94 -2.46 -1.63 4.26
CA GLY A 94 -3.62 -2.18 3.56
C GLY A 94 -4.92 -1.42 3.87
N LEU A 95 -5.11 -0.98 5.12
CA LEU A 95 -6.27 -0.15 5.49
C LEU A 95 -6.21 1.22 4.81
N LEU A 96 -5.06 1.89 4.81
CA LEU A 96 -4.89 3.19 4.15
C LEU A 96 -5.13 3.08 2.65
N GLN A 97 -4.58 2.05 2.00
CA GLN A 97 -4.79 1.79 0.57
C GLN A 97 -6.27 1.58 0.26
N ALA A 98 -7.00 0.81 1.08
CA ALA A 98 -8.43 0.62 0.90
C ALA A 98 -9.23 1.93 1.04
N MET A 99 -8.83 2.79 1.97
CA MET A 99 -9.44 4.12 2.11
C MET A 99 -9.17 5.02 0.91
N ILE A 100 -7.95 5.00 0.36
CA ILE A 100 -7.59 5.75 -0.84
C ILE A 100 -8.45 5.30 -2.02
N VAL A 101 -8.52 3.98 -2.28
CA VAL A 101 -9.34 3.42 -3.36
C VAL A 101 -10.82 3.80 -3.19
N LEU A 102 -11.34 3.84 -1.95
CA LEU A 102 -12.72 4.22 -1.68
C LEU A 102 -13.02 5.70 -2.00
N MET A 103 -12.02 6.57 -1.93
CA MET A 103 -12.17 8.01 -2.16
C MET A 103 -11.93 8.41 -3.62
N GLU A 104 -11.11 7.64 -4.34
CA GLU A 104 -10.81 7.89 -5.75
C GLU A 104 -11.93 7.42 -6.69
N ILE A 105 -12.04 8.08 -7.84
CA ILE A 105 -12.97 7.68 -8.91
C ILE A 105 -12.29 6.61 -9.77
N GLU A 106 -12.96 5.48 -9.92
CA GLU A 106 -12.52 4.39 -10.79
C GLU A 106 -12.67 4.76 -12.28
N ASP A 107 -11.75 4.26 -13.11
CA ASP A 107 -11.87 4.34 -14.58
C ASP A 107 -12.89 3.31 -15.13
N GLU A 108 -13.00 3.24 -16.46
CA GLU A 108 -13.85 2.25 -17.14
C GLU A 108 -13.50 0.78 -16.84
N ASN A 109 -12.27 0.53 -16.37
CA ASN A 109 -11.75 -0.79 -16.06
C ASN A 109 -11.86 -1.11 -14.55
N GLY A 110 -12.45 -0.22 -13.75
CA GLY A 110 -12.62 -0.41 -12.30
C GLY A 110 -11.34 -0.16 -11.49
N TRP A 111 -10.34 0.50 -12.05
CA TRP A 111 -9.11 0.83 -11.34
C TRP A 111 -9.16 2.27 -10.85
N SER A 112 -8.75 2.49 -9.60
CA SER A 112 -8.49 3.81 -9.05
C SER A 112 -7.17 4.39 -9.59
N HIS A 113 -6.97 5.70 -9.42
CA HIS A 113 -5.77 6.41 -9.86
C HIS A 113 -4.50 5.83 -9.22
N SER A 114 -4.50 5.70 -7.89
CA SER A 114 -3.37 5.15 -7.14
C SER A 114 -3.00 3.73 -7.58
N GLN A 115 -3.99 2.91 -7.94
CA GLN A 115 -3.74 1.56 -8.47
C GLN A 115 -3.07 1.57 -9.85
N ARG A 116 -3.52 2.45 -10.75
CA ARG A 116 -2.90 2.60 -12.09
C ARG A 116 -1.47 3.10 -11.98
N VAL A 117 -1.22 4.10 -11.12
CA VAL A 117 0.12 4.63 -10.82
C VAL A 117 1.02 3.54 -10.24
N ALA A 118 0.54 2.75 -9.27
CA ALA A 118 1.32 1.67 -8.67
C ALA A 118 1.71 0.58 -9.67
N ARG A 119 0.81 0.23 -10.59
CA ARG A 119 1.09 -0.75 -11.65
C ARG A 119 2.13 -0.25 -12.64
N LEU A 120 2.05 1.02 -13.04
CA LEU A 120 3.05 1.65 -13.89
C LEU A 120 4.41 1.73 -13.19
N ALA A 121 4.43 2.18 -11.93
CA ALA A 121 5.65 2.31 -11.13
C ALA A 121 6.36 0.96 -10.98
N GLU A 122 5.62 -0.14 -10.75
CA GLU A 122 6.21 -1.49 -10.71
C GLU A 122 6.89 -1.85 -12.03
N ARG A 123 6.26 -1.57 -13.18
CA ARG A 123 6.83 -1.86 -14.50
C ARG A 123 8.10 -1.05 -14.75
N VAL A 124 8.08 0.25 -14.44
CA VAL A 124 9.27 1.12 -14.55
C VAL A 124 10.38 0.64 -13.64
N GLY A 125 10.06 0.32 -12.38
CA GLY A 125 11.02 -0.22 -11.42
C GLY A 125 11.67 -1.52 -11.90
N LYS A 126 10.89 -2.42 -12.52
CA LYS A 126 11.42 -3.66 -13.12
C LYS A 126 12.41 -3.35 -14.23
N LYS A 127 12.08 -2.40 -15.10
CA LYS A 127 12.97 -1.98 -16.19
C LYS A 127 14.28 -1.35 -15.68
N LEU A 128 14.22 -0.64 -14.56
CA LEU A 128 15.39 -0.10 -13.85
C LEU A 128 16.19 -1.16 -13.06
N GLY A 129 15.75 -2.42 -13.03
CA GLY A 129 16.46 -3.51 -12.36
C GLY A 129 16.32 -3.53 -10.82
N LEU A 130 15.21 -2.99 -10.28
CA LEU A 130 14.92 -3.09 -8.85
C LEU A 130 14.63 -4.54 -8.44
N SER A 131 15.02 -4.94 -7.22
CA SER A 131 14.70 -6.26 -6.67
C SER A 131 13.21 -6.38 -6.33
N GLU A 132 12.70 -7.62 -6.21
CA GLU A 132 11.30 -7.88 -5.85
C GLU A 132 10.89 -7.23 -4.52
N GLU A 133 11.80 -7.16 -3.54
CA GLU A 133 11.53 -6.46 -2.28
C GLU A 133 11.33 -4.96 -2.50
N LYS A 134 12.18 -4.32 -3.33
CA LYS A 134 12.05 -2.90 -3.67
C LYS A 134 10.82 -2.63 -4.52
N LEU A 135 10.46 -3.53 -5.43
CA LEU A 135 9.24 -3.43 -6.23
C LEU A 135 7.98 -3.53 -5.37
N SER A 136 7.99 -4.42 -4.38
CA SER A 136 6.91 -4.53 -3.40
C SER A 136 6.72 -3.22 -2.61
N LEU A 137 7.82 -2.61 -2.18
CA LEU A 137 7.80 -1.32 -1.49
C LEU A 137 7.37 -0.18 -2.42
N LEU A 138 7.87 -0.14 -3.66
CA LEU A 138 7.51 0.88 -4.64
C LEU A 138 6.01 0.88 -4.95
N ARG A 139 5.39 -0.29 -5.07
CA ARG A 139 3.93 -0.41 -5.20
C ARG A 139 3.19 0.19 -4.00
N GLU A 140 3.64 -0.14 -2.80
CA GLU A 140 3.06 0.40 -1.57
C GLU A 140 3.21 1.92 -1.50
N TYR A 141 4.38 2.45 -1.84
CA TYR A 141 4.63 3.89 -1.86
C TYR A 141 3.76 4.61 -2.90
N ALA A 142 3.65 4.04 -4.09
CA ALA A 142 2.79 4.56 -5.15
C ALA A 142 1.31 4.54 -4.74
N MET A 143 0.85 3.50 -4.05
CA MET A 143 -0.53 3.47 -3.53
C MET A 143 -0.80 4.51 -2.44
N LEU A 144 0.24 4.99 -1.75
CA LEU A 144 0.13 5.93 -0.63
C LEU A 144 0.50 7.37 -1.01
N HIS A 145 0.97 7.62 -2.23
CA HIS A 145 1.56 8.91 -2.63
C HIS A 145 0.63 10.11 -2.35
N ASP A 146 -0.67 9.90 -2.53
CA ASP A 146 -1.72 10.89 -2.39
C ASP A 146 -2.53 10.82 -1.08
N VAL A 147 -2.07 10.04 -0.09
CA VAL A 147 -2.80 9.85 1.19
C VAL A 147 -3.14 11.15 1.91
N GLY A 148 -2.39 12.23 1.65
CA GLY A 148 -2.66 13.56 2.19
C GLY A 148 -3.98 14.17 1.72
N LYS A 149 -4.50 13.77 0.56
CA LYS A 149 -5.81 14.20 0.05
C LYS A 149 -6.96 13.81 0.99
N ILE A 150 -6.83 12.67 1.68
CA ILE A 150 -7.80 12.24 2.72
C ILE A 150 -7.96 13.32 3.79
N GLY A 151 -6.84 13.86 4.28
CA GLY A 151 -6.83 14.89 5.32
C GLY A 151 -7.39 16.23 4.81
N ILE A 152 -7.08 16.61 3.57
CA ILE A 152 -7.53 17.85 2.95
C ILE A 152 -9.05 17.83 2.72
N GLU A 153 -9.58 16.76 2.14
CA GLU A 153 -11.02 16.66 1.87
C GLU A 153 -11.86 16.71 3.14
N GLN A 154 -11.38 16.11 4.24
CA GLN A 154 -12.05 16.23 5.54
C GLN A 154 -12.04 17.68 6.05
N LEU A 155 -10.92 18.41 5.92
CA LEU A 155 -10.86 19.83 6.31
C LEU A 155 -11.85 20.69 5.52
N MET A 156 -12.05 20.40 4.23
CA MET A 156 -13.01 21.08 3.36
C MET A 156 -14.48 20.90 3.83
N LEU A 157 -14.82 19.74 4.40
CA LEU A 157 -16.19 19.43 4.86
C LEU A 157 -16.58 20.15 6.16
N TYR A 158 -15.61 20.41 7.05
CA TYR A 158 -15.91 20.84 8.42
C TYR A 158 -15.88 22.36 8.65
N THR A 159 -15.30 23.17 7.76
CA THR A 159 -15.04 24.59 8.11
C THR A 159 -14.96 25.57 6.93
N PRO A 160 -16.00 26.39 6.68
CA PRO A 160 -15.86 27.54 5.78
C PRO A 160 -14.90 28.63 6.30
N THR A 161 -14.56 28.61 7.60
CA THR A 161 -13.96 29.77 8.30
C THR A 161 -12.78 29.46 9.22
N ARG A 162 -12.30 28.21 9.34
CA ARG A 162 -11.12 27.90 10.17
C ARG A 162 -10.14 26.98 9.44
N ILE A 163 -8.96 27.53 9.19
CA ILE A 163 -7.71 26.87 8.74
C ILE A 163 -7.69 26.49 7.24
N ARG A 164 -7.81 27.49 6.36
CA ARG A 164 -7.40 27.39 4.95
C ARG A 164 -5.88 27.59 4.78
N ILE A 165 -5.05 26.83 5.48
CA ILE A 165 -3.59 26.87 5.25
C ILE A 165 -3.16 25.74 4.30
N PHE A 166 -3.84 24.59 4.33
CA PHE A 166 -3.50 23.38 3.57
C PHE A 166 -4.44 23.09 2.38
N GLU A 167 -5.03 24.14 1.80
CA GLU A 167 -5.93 24.03 0.63
C GLU A 167 -5.58 25.02 -0.47
N GLN A 168 -4.57 25.87 -0.25
CA GLN A 168 -4.30 26.99 -1.14
C GLN A 168 -3.35 26.60 -2.28
N TYR A 169 -2.56 25.55 -2.06
CA TYR A 169 -1.50 25.16 -2.98
C TYR A 169 -1.55 23.66 -3.27
N PRO A 170 -1.33 23.24 -4.53
CA PRO A 170 -1.24 21.82 -4.89
C PRO A 170 -0.26 21.02 -4.00
N GLN A 171 0.79 21.65 -3.48
CA GLN A 171 1.76 21.04 -2.58
C GLN A 171 1.21 20.59 -1.22
N ASP A 172 0.05 21.07 -0.80
CA ASP A 172 -0.44 20.87 0.56
C ASP A 172 -0.70 19.39 0.90
N HIS A 173 -1.11 18.57 -0.09
CA HIS A 173 -1.34 17.13 0.13
C HIS A 173 -0.02 16.38 0.38
N THR A 174 1.08 16.78 -0.26
CA THR A 174 2.40 16.17 -0.01
C THR A 174 2.85 16.41 1.45
N ILE A 175 2.61 17.63 1.95
CA ILE A 175 2.93 18.01 3.33
C ILE A 175 2.02 17.26 4.29
N MET A 176 0.70 17.29 4.07
CA MET A 176 -0.28 16.62 4.92
C MET A 176 -0.04 15.11 4.98
N GLY A 177 0.19 14.47 3.83
CA GLY A 177 0.51 13.05 3.74
C GLY A 177 1.79 12.70 4.50
N SER A 178 2.83 13.53 4.36
CA SER A 178 4.09 13.33 5.10
C SER A 178 3.91 13.43 6.62
N VAL A 179 3.13 14.40 7.11
CA VAL A 179 2.84 14.57 8.55
C VAL A 179 2.01 13.41 9.07
N PHE A 180 0.99 13.00 8.32
CA PHE A 180 0.14 11.87 8.67
C PHE A 180 0.94 10.58 8.79
N LEU A 181 1.72 10.24 7.76
CA LEU A 181 2.53 9.03 7.74
C LEU A 181 3.68 9.07 8.75
N ALA A 182 4.25 10.23 9.07
CA ALA A 182 5.28 10.37 10.10
C ALA A 182 4.78 10.00 11.51
N SER A 183 3.46 10.02 11.75
CA SER A 183 2.87 9.53 13.00
C SER A 183 2.84 7.99 13.11
N LEU A 184 3.12 7.28 12.01
CA LEU A 184 3.06 5.82 11.90
C LEU A 184 4.47 5.27 11.67
N GLU A 185 5.17 4.87 12.75
CA GLU A 185 6.57 4.41 12.71
C GLU A 185 6.83 3.30 11.67
N VAL A 186 5.87 2.38 11.51
CA VAL A 186 5.95 1.27 10.54
C VAL A 186 5.93 1.72 9.07
N LEU A 187 5.71 3.01 8.78
CA LEU A 187 5.62 3.63 7.46
C LEU A 187 6.59 4.82 7.29
N TRP A 188 7.59 5.00 8.16
CA TRP A 188 8.50 6.14 8.05
C TRP A 188 9.32 6.19 6.75
N ASP A 189 9.58 5.05 6.14
CA ASP A 189 10.27 4.91 4.86
C ASP A 189 9.47 5.48 3.68
N VAL A 190 8.12 5.50 3.73
CA VAL A 190 7.29 6.09 2.66
C VAL A 190 7.16 7.61 2.77
N VAL A 191 7.38 8.18 3.95
CA VAL A 191 7.27 9.64 4.21
C VAL A 191 8.06 10.49 3.21
N PRO A 192 9.37 10.25 2.95
CA PRO A 192 10.10 11.04 1.96
C PRO A 192 9.59 10.80 0.53
N ILE A 193 8.93 9.68 0.24
CA ILE A 193 8.41 9.43 -1.10
C ILE A 193 7.15 10.26 -1.34
N VAL A 194 6.20 10.19 -0.41
CA VAL A 194 4.96 10.97 -0.42
C VAL A 194 5.22 12.47 -0.40
N ARG A 195 6.21 12.91 0.38
CA ARG A 195 6.53 14.34 0.45
C ARG A 195 7.08 14.90 -0.87
N HIS A 196 7.85 14.11 -1.62
CA HIS A 196 8.67 14.63 -2.72
C HIS A 196 8.27 14.11 -4.12
N HIS A 197 7.15 13.39 -4.26
CA HIS A 197 6.72 12.87 -5.58
C HIS A 197 6.35 13.97 -6.60
N HIS A 198 6.20 15.22 -6.15
CA HIS A 198 6.02 16.40 -6.99
C HIS A 198 7.26 17.32 -7.09
N GLU A 199 8.41 16.88 -6.58
CA GLU A 199 9.68 17.54 -6.88
C GLU A 199 10.01 17.37 -8.36
N ASN A 200 10.54 18.43 -8.97
CA ASN A 200 10.98 18.42 -10.35
C ASN A 200 12.50 18.19 -10.38
N TRP A 201 12.97 17.40 -11.35
CA TRP A 201 14.39 17.08 -11.51
C TRP A 201 15.32 18.31 -11.53
N ASP A 202 14.86 19.45 -12.06
CA ASP A 202 15.63 20.70 -12.12
C ASP A 202 15.60 21.56 -10.84
N GLY A 203 14.83 21.17 -9.83
CA GLY A 203 14.65 21.89 -8.56
C GLY A 203 13.51 22.90 -8.54
N THR A 204 12.67 22.96 -9.58
CA THR A 204 11.53 23.89 -9.64
C THR A 204 10.24 23.32 -9.03
N GLY A 205 10.30 22.12 -8.48
CA GLY A 205 9.16 21.43 -7.87
C GLY A 205 8.90 21.88 -6.43
N TYR A 206 8.12 21.08 -5.74
CA TYR A 206 7.69 21.34 -4.37
C TYR A 206 7.63 20.03 -3.56
N PRO A 207 7.61 20.09 -2.22
CA PRO A 207 7.58 21.28 -1.35
C PRO A 207 8.94 21.88 -0.98
N ASP A 208 10.04 21.15 -1.18
CA ASP A 208 11.35 21.50 -0.65
C ASP A 208 12.35 21.96 -1.73
N GLY A 209 12.00 21.81 -3.02
CA GLY A 209 12.81 22.28 -4.14
C GLY A 209 14.06 21.43 -4.38
N LEU A 210 13.98 20.13 -4.07
CA LEU A 210 15.08 19.17 -4.24
C LEU A 210 15.46 19.02 -5.72
N LYS A 211 16.75 18.80 -6.00
CA LYS A 211 17.25 18.70 -7.36
C LYS A 211 17.93 17.37 -7.65
N GLY A 212 17.64 16.81 -8.83
CA GLY A 212 18.32 15.63 -9.32
C GLY A 212 18.19 14.43 -8.38
N GLU A 213 19.33 13.89 -7.96
CA GLU A 213 19.41 12.71 -7.11
C GLU A 213 19.15 12.98 -5.61
N GLU A 214 18.94 14.24 -5.21
CA GLU A 214 18.42 14.57 -3.87
C GLU A 214 16.98 14.04 -3.71
N ILE A 215 16.25 13.91 -4.82
CA ILE A 215 14.92 13.32 -4.86
C ILE A 215 15.06 11.78 -4.76
N PRO A 216 14.36 11.11 -3.81
CA PRO A 216 14.34 9.65 -3.75
C PRO A 216 13.99 9.01 -5.09
N LEU A 217 14.61 7.88 -5.42
CA LEU A 217 14.39 7.21 -6.71
C LEU A 217 12.92 6.82 -6.89
N GLU A 218 12.30 6.31 -5.83
CA GLU A 218 10.91 5.89 -5.80
C GLU A 218 9.97 7.08 -6.07
N ALA A 219 10.28 8.27 -5.52
CA ALA A 219 9.54 9.50 -5.79
C ALA A 219 9.69 9.95 -7.26
N ARG A 220 10.89 9.84 -7.84
CA ARG A 220 11.13 10.14 -9.26
C ARG A 220 10.35 9.20 -10.19
N ILE A 221 10.25 7.91 -9.85
CA ILE A 221 9.45 6.94 -10.60
C ILE A 221 7.96 7.29 -10.51
N ILE A 222 7.46 7.48 -9.28
CA ILE A 222 6.04 7.81 -9.04
C ILE A 222 5.66 9.10 -9.76
N SER A 223 6.51 10.12 -9.75
CA SER A 223 6.24 11.41 -10.42
C SER A 223 5.93 11.27 -11.92
N VAL A 224 6.67 10.42 -12.64
CA VAL A 224 6.43 10.18 -14.07
C VAL A 224 5.13 9.39 -14.27
N CYS A 225 4.89 8.37 -13.46
CA CYS A 225 3.71 7.52 -13.55
C CYS A 225 2.42 8.25 -13.20
N ASP A 226 2.43 9.05 -12.13
CA ASP A 226 1.35 9.93 -11.72
C ASP A 226 1.00 10.93 -12.84
N TYR A 227 2.01 11.64 -13.35
CA TYR A 227 1.80 12.60 -14.42
C TYR A 227 1.22 11.96 -15.68
N TYR A 228 1.70 10.77 -16.08
CA TYR A 228 1.11 10.03 -17.19
C TYR A 228 -0.36 9.71 -16.94
N ASP A 229 -0.70 9.20 -15.76
CA ASP A 229 -2.08 8.83 -15.43
C ASP A 229 -3.03 10.04 -15.50
N VAL A 230 -2.60 11.19 -14.99
CA VAL A 230 -3.33 12.47 -15.05
C VAL A 230 -3.52 12.94 -16.50
N LEU A 231 -2.55 12.71 -17.39
CA LEU A 231 -2.65 13.09 -18.80
C LEU A 231 -3.65 12.21 -19.58
N THR A 232 -3.66 10.90 -19.33
CA THR A 232 -4.37 9.93 -20.16
C THR A 232 -5.75 9.55 -19.64
N ASN A 233 -6.04 9.74 -18.36
CA ASN A 233 -7.29 9.29 -17.74
C ASN A 233 -8.18 10.47 -17.37
N PHE A 234 -9.40 10.47 -17.92
CA PHE A 234 -10.36 11.57 -17.69
C PHE A 234 -10.71 11.74 -16.22
N VAL A 235 -10.84 10.63 -15.49
CA VAL A 235 -11.19 10.62 -14.06
C VAL A 235 -10.08 11.17 -13.17
N SER A 236 -8.83 11.16 -13.65
CA SER A 236 -7.67 11.74 -12.95
C SER A 236 -7.29 13.12 -13.48
N SER A 237 -7.80 13.51 -14.64
CA SER A 237 -7.47 14.80 -15.24
C SER A 237 -8.27 15.92 -14.58
N GLU A 238 -7.62 16.75 -13.78
CA GLU A 238 -8.14 18.06 -13.37
C GLU A 238 -7.97 19.12 -14.49
N TRP A 239 -7.47 18.73 -15.67
CA TRP A 239 -7.12 19.66 -16.73
C TRP A 239 -8.37 20.22 -17.40
N GLU A 240 -8.47 21.54 -17.57
CA GLU A 240 -9.56 22.26 -18.26
C GLU A 240 -9.72 21.92 -19.77
N GLY A 241 -9.09 20.83 -20.25
CA GLY A 241 -9.08 20.40 -21.64
C GLY A 241 -9.54 18.95 -21.84
N ARG A 242 -9.16 18.38 -22.99
CA ARG A 242 -9.37 16.94 -23.28
C ARG A 242 -8.23 16.11 -22.71
N THR A 243 -8.54 14.85 -22.38
CA THR A 243 -7.54 13.81 -22.17
C THR A 243 -6.58 13.71 -23.36
N LYS A 244 -5.32 13.46 -23.05
CA LYS A 244 -4.28 13.22 -24.06
C LYS A 244 -4.35 11.80 -24.54
N THR A 245 -4.01 11.58 -25.81
CA THR A 245 -3.78 10.20 -26.29
C THR A 245 -2.49 9.67 -25.66
N HIS A 246 -2.32 8.36 -25.73
CA HIS A 246 -1.09 7.70 -25.29
C HIS A 246 0.16 8.34 -25.93
N GLU A 247 0.16 8.53 -27.25
CA GLU A 247 1.29 9.09 -28.00
C GLU A 247 1.57 10.54 -27.60
N GLU A 248 0.53 11.34 -27.39
CA GLU A 248 0.68 12.72 -26.93
C GLU A 248 1.31 12.78 -25.53
N ALA A 249 0.89 11.89 -24.62
CA ALA A 249 1.43 11.82 -23.27
C ALA A 249 2.91 11.41 -23.27
N LEU A 250 3.28 10.39 -24.06
CA LEU A 250 4.68 9.97 -24.19
C LEU A 250 5.57 11.10 -24.74
N GLU A 251 5.10 11.82 -25.76
CA GLU A 251 5.83 12.95 -26.33
C GLU A 251 5.99 14.13 -25.36
N ILE A 252 4.99 14.39 -24.52
CA ILE A 252 5.10 15.41 -23.46
C ILE A 252 6.15 14.98 -22.42
N ILE A 253 6.03 13.75 -21.90
CA ILE A 253 6.95 13.23 -20.86
C ILE A 253 8.39 13.23 -21.38
N LYS A 254 8.61 12.81 -22.63
CA LYS A 254 9.93 12.84 -23.26
C LYS A 254 10.53 14.24 -23.35
N LYS A 255 9.72 15.27 -23.61
CA LYS A 255 10.18 16.67 -23.66
C LYS A 255 10.51 17.27 -22.30
N GLU A 256 9.93 16.70 -21.24
CA GLU A 256 10.14 17.11 -19.84
C GLU A 256 11.28 16.36 -19.14
N ALA A 257 11.94 15.41 -19.84
CA ALA A 257 13.14 14.75 -19.36
C ALA A 257 14.27 15.76 -19.07
N GLY A 258 14.86 15.68 -17.87
CA GLY A 258 15.90 16.58 -17.40
C GLY A 258 15.40 17.93 -16.90
N LYS A 259 14.09 18.18 -16.93
CA LYS A 259 13.42 19.35 -16.34
C LYS A 259 12.51 18.91 -15.22
N LYS A 260 11.34 18.36 -15.57
CA LYS A 260 10.38 17.81 -14.61
C LYS A 260 10.84 16.44 -14.11
N PHE A 261 11.31 15.60 -15.03
CA PHE A 261 11.54 14.18 -14.76
C PHE A 261 13.00 13.78 -14.87
N ASP A 262 13.40 12.78 -14.08
CA ASP A 262 14.71 12.13 -14.22
C ASP A 262 14.84 11.50 -15.61
N PRO A 263 15.84 11.89 -16.43
CA PRO A 263 16.06 11.33 -17.75
C PRO A 263 16.13 9.80 -17.78
N LYS A 264 16.75 9.16 -16.77
CA LYS A 264 16.89 7.69 -16.70
C LYS A 264 15.55 7.01 -16.42
N VAL A 265 14.72 7.64 -15.59
CA VAL A 265 13.37 7.14 -15.30
C VAL A 265 12.48 7.30 -16.53
N VAL A 266 12.58 8.42 -17.25
CA VAL A 266 11.84 8.62 -18.51
C VAL A 266 12.23 7.59 -19.56
N GLU A 267 13.53 7.31 -19.72
CA GLU A 267 14.00 6.26 -20.64
C GLU A 267 13.35 4.91 -20.31
N ALA A 268 13.45 4.45 -19.06
CA ALA A 268 12.82 3.22 -18.60
C ALA A 268 11.29 3.24 -18.78
N PHE A 269 10.64 4.37 -18.51
CA PHE A 269 9.19 4.55 -18.69
C PHE A 269 8.77 4.47 -20.16
N LEU A 270 9.57 4.96 -21.11
CA LEU A 270 9.25 4.82 -22.53
C LEU A 270 9.42 3.37 -23.00
N GLU A 271 10.42 2.66 -22.48
CA GLU A 271 10.69 1.28 -22.87
C GLU A 271 9.61 0.28 -22.43
N ILE A 272 8.91 0.52 -21.31
CA ILE A 272 7.83 -0.39 -20.89
C ILE A 272 6.68 -0.44 -21.90
N PHE A 273 6.51 0.58 -22.75
CA PHE A 273 5.49 0.61 -23.80
C PHE A 273 6.02 0.16 -25.17
N SER A 274 7.33 0.22 -25.41
CA SER A 274 7.90 -0.35 -26.64
C SER A 274 7.87 -1.88 -26.63
N ASP A 275 7.98 -2.48 -25.44
CA ASP A 275 7.96 -3.93 -25.26
C ASP A 275 6.53 -4.51 -25.40
N GLU A 276 5.48 -3.69 -25.23
CA GLU A 276 4.06 -4.10 -25.36
C GLU A 276 3.61 -4.24 -26.82
N ALA A 277 4.41 -3.85 -27.82
CA ALA A 277 4.11 -4.13 -29.22
C ALA A 277 4.32 -5.62 -29.61
N VAL A 278 4.62 -6.50 -28.64
CA VAL A 278 4.97 -7.92 -28.85
C VAL A 278 4.05 -8.90 -28.10
N GLU A 279 3.05 -8.44 -27.33
CA GLU A 279 2.02 -9.31 -26.71
C GLU A 279 0.60 -8.97 -27.20
#